data_AF-A0A9X3N6U3-F1
#
_entry.id   AF-A0A9X3N6U3-F1
#
_cell.length_a   1.000
_cell.length_b   1.000
_cell.length_c   1.000
_cell.angle_alpha   90.00
_cell.angle_beta   90.00
_cell.angle_gamma   90.00
#
_symmetry.space_group_name_H-M   'P 1'
#
loop_
_entity.id
_entity.type
_entity.pdbx_description
1 polymer ?
#
loop_
_entity_poly.entity_id
_entity_poly.type
_entity_poly.pdbx_seq_one_letter_code
_entity_poly.pdbx_strand_id
1 'polypeptide(L)'
;MKIRALCLTLLASACFAPSANAAVADSILPFYDAADGVRAVKRASGEDVIRFDAKAAKLYKAIAGKTAEISCNTRIVRNDAGPLDVVGAGFSSTRKLPKRRGSVRLGTTKAELCAIATKKVKGEELCFAPEVGSKLCVRVAVALTPAGTAYLDERARTIELAFTASLLGAALSPDFKVPGNTTLEKMHTLLGPDVVELATPDESPALGKVGFWAPDAKNFAIVALLADGTRRFLSIRDGVFSTNDLRLTEGLDSEDVFTLG
;
A
#
# COMPACT_ATOMS: atom_id res chain seq x y z
N MET A 1 -25.52 -47.14 -12.53
CA MET A 1 -25.66 -45.70 -12.92
C MET A 1 -25.83 -44.87 -11.65
N LYS A 2 -25.29 -43.63 -11.59
CA LYS A 2 -25.46 -42.60 -10.52
C LYS A 2 -24.36 -42.44 -9.44
N ILE A 3 -23.06 -42.44 -9.81
CA ILE A 3 -21.99 -41.86 -8.95
C ILE A 3 -21.20 -40.74 -9.67
N ARG A 4 -21.11 -40.78 -11.02
CA ARG A 4 -20.41 -39.77 -11.82
C ARG A 4 -21.03 -38.36 -11.81
N ALA A 5 -22.31 -38.22 -11.46
CA ALA A 5 -22.98 -36.93 -11.43
C ALA A 5 -22.69 -36.12 -10.14
N LEU A 6 -22.25 -36.77 -9.05
CA LEU A 6 -22.00 -36.08 -7.78
C LEU A 6 -20.61 -35.41 -7.73
N CYS A 7 -19.63 -35.92 -8.47
CA CYS A 7 -18.30 -35.32 -8.54
C CYS A 7 -18.22 -34.06 -9.41
N LEU A 8 -19.20 -33.82 -10.29
CA LEU A 8 -19.22 -32.65 -11.18
C LEU A 8 -19.84 -31.41 -10.53
N THR A 9 -20.70 -31.56 -9.53
CA THR A 9 -21.25 -30.42 -8.77
C THR A 9 -20.29 -29.90 -7.70
N LEU A 10 -19.42 -30.75 -7.13
CA LEU A 10 -18.41 -30.33 -6.14
C LEU A 10 -17.21 -29.56 -6.74
N LEU A 11 -16.95 -29.69 -8.06
CA LEU A 11 -15.89 -28.91 -8.72
C LEU A 11 -16.33 -27.49 -9.14
N ALA A 12 -17.64 -27.21 -9.20
CA ALA A 12 -18.15 -25.92 -9.68
C ALA A 12 -18.15 -24.82 -8.59
N SER A 13 -18.04 -25.19 -7.31
CA SER A 13 -18.03 -24.24 -6.19
C SER A 13 -16.64 -23.66 -5.85
N ALA A 14 -15.57 -24.07 -6.55
CA ALA A 14 -14.21 -23.63 -6.25
C ALA A 14 -13.75 -22.38 -7.03
N CYS A 15 -14.57 -21.83 -7.93
CA CYS A 15 -14.14 -20.75 -8.83
C CYS A 15 -14.76 -19.36 -8.55
N PHE A 16 -15.60 -19.22 -7.53
CA PHE A 16 -16.01 -17.90 -7.04
C PHE A 16 -15.09 -17.46 -5.91
N ALA A 17 -13.78 -17.39 -6.20
CA ALA A 17 -12.93 -16.53 -5.38
C ALA A 17 -13.49 -15.11 -5.56
N PRO A 18 -13.96 -14.45 -4.49
CA PRO A 18 -14.32 -13.04 -4.60
C PRO A 18 -13.14 -12.34 -5.26
N SER A 19 -13.41 -11.56 -6.31
CA SER A 19 -12.40 -10.68 -6.88
C SER A 19 -11.82 -9.91 -5.71
N ALA A 20 -10.56 -10.15 -5.38
CA ALA A 20 -9.86 -9.38 -4.37
C ALA A 20 -9.98 -7.92 -4.84
N ASN A 21 -10.84 -7.16 -4.17
CA ASN A 21 -10.91 -5.74 -4.42
C ASN A 21 -9.55 -5.23 -3.98
N ALA A 22 -8.91 -4.48 -4.88
CA ALA A 22 -7.60 -3.91 -4.59
C ALA A 22 -7.79 -2.99 -3.39
N ALA A 23 -6.97 -3.16 -2.37
CA ALA A 23 -7.04 -2.34 -1.18
C ALA A 23 -6.71 -0.89 -1.56
N VAL A 24 -7.16 0.10 -0.79
CA VAL A 24 -6.94 1.53 -1.11
C VAL A 24 -5.45 1.82 -1.33
N ALA A 25 -4.59 1.21 -0.52
CA ALA A 25 -3.14 1.33 -0.67
C ALA A 25 -2.62 0.84 -2.03
N ASP A 26 -3.21 -0.19 -2.64
CA ASP A 26 -2.76 -0.73 -3.93
C ASP A 26 -2.92 0.30 -5.07
N SER A 27 -3.88 1.23 -4.92
CA SER A 27 -4.09 2.31 -5.87
C SER A 27 -3.12 3.48 -5.70
N ILE A 28 -2.47 3.58 -4.53
CA ILE A 28 -1.65 4.72 -4.12
C ILE A 28 -0.18 4.33 -4.11
N LEU A 29 0.18 3.30 -3.35
CA LEU A 29 1.51 2.74 -3.23
C LEU A 29 1.64 1.55 -4.19
N PRO A 30 2.30 1.72 -5.35
CA PRO A 30 2.35 0.69 -6.37
C PRO A 30 3.43 -0.34 -6.05
N PHE A 31 3.21 -1.11 -4.98
CA PHE A 31 4.05 -2.21 -4.55
C PHE A 31 3.78 -3.44 -5.42
N TYR A 32 4.85 -4.07 -5.91
CA TYR A 32 4.77 -5.28 -6.71
C TYR A 32 5.80 -6.31 -6.26
N ASP A 33 5.44 -7.57 -6.43
CA ASP A 33 6.31 -8.70 -6.13
C ASP A 33 6.37 -9.74 -7.25
N ALA A 34 6.94 -10.90 -6.92
CA ALA A 34 7.07 -12.02 -7.84
C ALA A 34 5.72 -12.55 -8.34
N ALA A 35 4.67 -12.51 -7.52
CA ALA A 35 3.33 -12.90 -7.91
C ALA A 35 2.78 -11.95 -8.97
N ASP A 36 3.13 -10.66 -8.95
CA ASP A 36 2.75 -9.67 -9.98
C ASP A 36 3.63 -9.70 -11.24
N GLY A 37 4.70 -10.48 -11.21
CA GLY A 37 5.66 -10.60 -12.28
C GLY A 37 6.78 -9.55 -12.26
N VAL A 38 7.00 -8.92 -11.11
CA VAL A 38 8.10 -7.97 -10.86
C VAL A 38 9.06 -8.57 -9.84
N ARG A 39 10.32 -8.80 -10.23
CA ARG A 39 11.28 -9.50 -9.37
C ARG A 39 12.60 -8.77 -9.29
N ALA A 40 13.11 -8.58 -8.08
CA ALA A 40 14.52 -8.28 -7.90
C ALA A 40 15.33 -9.56 -8.14
N VAL A 41 16.32 -9.50 -9.03
CA VAL A 41 17.21 -10.62 -9.32
C VAL A 41 18.65 -10.13 -9.38
N LYS A 42 19.57 -10.97 -8.90
CA LYS A 42 21.01 -10.72 -9.03
C LYS A 42 21.50 -11.22 -10.38
N ARG A 43 22.21 -10.39 -11.14
CA ARG A 43 22.88 -10.81 -12.38
C ARG A 43 24.14 -11.59 -12.07
N ALA A 44 24.66 -12.33 -13.06
CA ALA A 44 25.94 -13.03 -12.94
C ALA A 44 27.10 -12.09 -12.57
N SER A 45 27.03 -10.81 -12.92
CA SER A 45 27.98 -9.77 -12.52
C SER A 45 27.85 -9.29 -11.08
N GLY A 46 26.89 -9.81 -10.30
CA GLY A 46 26.60 -9.40 -8.93
C GLY A 46 25.65 -8.19 -8.79
N GLU A 47 25.32 -7.52 -9.90
CA GLU A 47 24.42 -6.35 -9.95
C GLU A 47 22.96 -6.76 -9.70
N ASP A 48 22.27 -6.07 -8.79
CA ASP A 48 20.84 -6.25 -8.60
C ASP A 48 20.03 -5.48 -9.64
N VAL A 49 19.03 -6.15 -10.20
CA VAL A 49 18.15 -5.60 -11.24
C VAL A 49 16.70 -5.96 -10.96
N ILE A 50 15.78 -5.06 -11.31
CA ILE A 50 14.34 -5.38 -11.34
C ILE A 50 14.01 -5.96 -12.71
N ARG A 51 13.44 -7.16 -12.75
CA ARG A 51 12.96 -7.84 -13.95
C ARG A 51 11.44 -7.81 -13.99
N PHE A 52 10.91 -7.42 -15.14
CA PHE A 52 9.48 -7.48 -15.46
C PHE A 52 9.24 -8.65 -16.41
N ASP A 53 8.38 -9.59 -16.01
CA ASP A 53 8.01 -10.70 -16.87
C ASP A 53 6.78 -10.39 -17.74
N ALA A 54 6.20 -11.42 -18.36
CA ALA A 54 5.04 -11.26 -19.23
C ALA A 54 3.79 -10.76 -18.48
N LYS A 55 3.60 -11.14 -17.20
CA LYS A 55 2.47 -10.70 -16.38
C LYS A 55 2.55 -9.19 -16.12
N ALA A 56 3.74 -8.68 -15.85
CA ALA A 56 3.99 -7.25 -15.66
C ALA A 56 4.18 -6.44 -16.96
N ALA A 57 3.78 -6.95 -18.13
CA ALA A 57 4.02 -6.29 -19.41
C ALA A 57 3.33 -4.92 -19.54
N LYS A 58 2.08 -4.80 -19.06
CA LYS A 58 1.32 -3.54 -19.08
C LYS A 58 1.96 -2.50 -18.16
N LEU A 59 2.36 -2.92 -16.96
CA LEU A 59 3.11 -2.10 -16.01
C LEU A 59 4.40 -1.58 -16.64
N TYR A 60 5.22 -2.46 -17.23
CA TYR A 60 6.46 -2.04 -17.88
C TYR A 60 6.21 -1.06 -19.04
N LYS A 61 5.18 -1.29 -19.87
CA LYS A 61 4.83 -0.40 -20.98
C LYS A 61 4.52 1.03 -20.50
N ALA A 62 3.97 1.18 -19.30
CA ALA A 62 3.68 2.50 -18.71
C ALA A 62 4.95 3.30 -18.37
N ILE A 63 6.09 2.64 -18.14
CA ILE A 63 7.37 3.28 -17.79
C ILE A 63 8.44 3.21 -18.89
N ALA A 64 8.27 2.32 -19.87
CA ALA A 64 9.24 2.05 -20.92
C ALA A 64 9.65 3.32 -21.70
N GLY A 65 10.96 3.52 -21.86
CA GLY A 65 11.50 4.65 -22.61
C GLY A 65 11.41 6.02 -21.92
N LYS A 66 10.77 6.11 -20.74
CA LYS A 66 10.72 7.34 -19.95
C LYS A 66 12.03 7.54 -19.18
N THR A 67 12.33 8.81 -18.88
CA THR A 67 13.31 9.12 -17.83
C THR A 67 12.68 8.78 -16.49
N ALA A 68 13.36 7.94 -15.72
CA ALA A 68 12.93 7.54 -14.40
C ALA A 68 14.04 7.82 -13.39
N GLU A 69 13.61 8.23 -12.21
CA GLU A 69 14.44 8.17 -11.02
C GLU A 69 14.31 6.77 -10.41
N ILE A 70 15.44 6.18 -10.04
CA ILE A 70 15.51 4.92 -9.32
C ILE A 70 16.13 5.23 -7.98
N SER A 71 15.33 5.11 -6.93
CA SER A 71 15.70 5.41 -5.55
C SER A 71 15.66 4.12 -4.75
N CYS A 72 16.76 3.77 -4.12
CA CYS A 72 16.95 2.52 -3.41
C CYS A 72 17.45 2.78 -2.00
N ASN A 73 16.72 2.26 -1.02
CA ASN A 73 17.05 2.36 0.40
C ASN A 73 17.84 1.13 0.82
N THR A 74 18.92 1.35 1.57
CA THR A 74 19.88 0.30 1.93
C THR A 74 19.75 -0.20 3.36
N ARG A 75 18.99 0.52 4.19
CA ARG A 75 18.79 0.18 5.58
C ARG A 75 17.45 0.69 6.09
N ILE A 76 16.65 -0.26 6.52
CA ILE A 76 15.33 -0.11 7.12
C ILE A 76 15.46 -0.65 8.53
N VAL A 77 15.14 0.18 9.51
CA VAL A 77 15.23 -0.18 10.93
C VAL A 77 13.96 0.23 11.63
N ARG A 78 13.61 -0.49 12.69
CA ARG A 78 12.55 -0.02 13.59
C ARG A 78 13.11 1.12 14.43
N ASN A 79 12.47 2.28 14.40
CA ASN A 79 12.88 3.40 15.22
C ASN A 79 12.36 3.24 16.67
N ASP A 80 12.86 4.07 17.58
CA ASP A 80 12.50 4.00 19.01
C ASP A 80 11.01 4.32 19.27
N ALA A 81 10.35 4.99 18.32
CA ALA A 81 8.94 5.33 18.38
C ALA A 81 8.01 4.21 17.89
N GLY A 82 8.56 3.11 17.36
CA GLY A 82 7.79 1.95 16.93
C GLY A 82 7.76 1.67 15.43
N PRO A 83 7.54 2.63 14.50
CA PRO A 83 7.47 2.31 13.07
C PRO A 83 8.81 1.92 12.45
N LEU A 84 8.75 1.23 11.31
CA LEU A 84 9.91 1.02 10.44
C LEU A 84 10.23 2.31 9.70
N ASP A 85 11.52 2.63 9.64
CA ASP A 85 12.05 3.85 9.07
C ASP A 85 13.26 3.56 8.17
N VAL A 86 13.47 4.43 7.18
CA VAL A 86 14.62 4.38 6.27
C VAL A 86 15.75 5.20 6.88
N VAL A 87 16.87 4.56 7.19
CA VAL A 87 18.00 5.25 7.86
C VAL A 87 19.26 5.14 7.02
N GLY A 88 19.85 6.29 6.68
CA GLY A 88 21.15 6.39 6.01
C GLY A 88 21.04 6.79 4.54
N ALA A 89 22.20 6.93 3.89
CA ALA A 89 22.26 7.33 2.49
C ALA A 89 21.74 6.19 1.59
N GLY A 90 20.58 6.42 0.97
CA GLY A 90 20.11 5.62 -0.15
C GLY A 90 20.97 5.82 -1.41
N PHE A 91 20.70 5.03 -2.43
CA PHE A 91 21.21 5.25 -3.78
C PHE A 91 20.08 5.80 -4.64
N SER A 92 20.25 7.01 -5.19
CA SER A 92 19.34 7.56 -6.19
C SER A 92 20.07 7.76 -7.52
N SER A 93 19.39 7.46 -8.62
CA SER A 93 19.92 7.68 -9.97
C SER A 93 18.80 7.98 -10.95
N THR A 94 19.01 8.99 -11.79
CA THR A 94 18.11 9.28 -12.90
C THR A 94 18.65 8.67 -14.18
N ARG A 95 17.84 7.86 -14.87
CA ARG A 95 18.21 7.25 -16.16
C ARG A 95 17.01 6.98 -17.05
N LYS A 96 17.26 6.86 -18.35
CA LYS A 96 16.22 6.45 -19.31
C LYS A 96 16.00 4.95 -19.24
N LEU A 97 14.75 4.53 -19.02
CA LEU A 97 14.40 3.11 -18.97
C LEU A 97 14.44 2.47 -20.37
N PRO A 98 14.78 1.18 -20.50
CA PRO A 98 14.81 0.51 -21.80
C PRO A 98 13.44 0.56 -22.50
N LYS A 99 13.43 0.80 -23.81
CA LYS A 99 12.17 0.85 -24.59
C LYS A 99 11.51 -0.52 -24.73
N ARG A 100 12.31 -1.59 -24.72
CA ARG A 100 11.84 -2.98 -24.75
C ARG A 100 11.85 -3.53 -23.34
N ARG A 101 10.88 -4.40 -23.01
CA ARG A 101 10.81 -5.06 -21.71
C ARG A 101 12.12 -5.79 -21.43
N GLY A 102 12.70 -5.51 -20.26
CA GLY A 102 13.99 -6.05 -19.85
C GLY A 102 14.22 -5.77 -18.37
N SER A 103 15.46 -6.02 -17.92
CA SER A 103 15.82 -5.68 -16.55
C SER A 103 16.16 -4.19 -16.43
N VAL A 104 15.71 -3.58 -15.34
CA VAL A 104 16.08 -2.24 -14.91
C VAL A 104 17.20 -2.36 -13.87
N ARG A 105 18.34 -1.73 -14.15
CA ARG A 105 19.51 -1.73 -13.28
C ARG A 105 19.29 -0.85 -12.05
N LEU A 106 19.60 -1.37 -10.86
CA LEU A 106 19.41 -0.62 -9.61
C LEU A 106 20.63 0.23 -9.26
N GLY A 107 21.84 -0.14 -9.69
CA GLY A 107 23.07 0.61 -9.38
C GLY A 107 23.57 0.44 -7.94
N THR A 108 22.97 -0.47 -7.17
CA THR A 108 23.41 -0.89 -5.84
C THR A 108 23.21 -2.39 -5.66
N THR A 109 23.88 -2.99 -4.68
CA THR A 109 23.82 -4.43 -4.37
C THR A 109 23.33 -4.76 -2.96
N LYS A 110 22.99 -3.72 -2.19
CA LYS A 110 22.62 -3.80 -0.76
C LYS A 110 21.29 -3.11 -0.46
N ALA A 111 20.45 -2.93 -1.49
CA ALA A 111 19.15 -2.31 -1.28
C ALA A 111 18.19 -3.29 -0.62
N GLU A 112 17.39 -2.79 0.31
CA GLU A 112 16.29 -3.51 0.93
C GLU A 112 14.96 -3.20 0.25
N LEU A 113 14.84 -2.01 -0.32
CA LEU A 113 13.69 -1.49 -1.05
C LEU A 113 14.19 -0.64 -2.21
N CYS A 114 13.56 -0.74 -3.38
CA CYS A 114 13.78 0.18 -4.48
C CYS A 114 12.46 0.66 -5.07
N ALA A 115 12.49 1.87 -5.59
CA ALA A 115 11.38 2.51 -6.28
C ALA A 115 11.81 3.06 -7.63
N ILE A 116 10.90 2.99 -8.59
CA ILE A 116 11.04 3.59 -9.91
C ILE A 116 9.99 4.68 -10.00
N ALA A 117 10.43 5.94 -10.02
CA ALA A 117 9.55 7.09 -10.17
C ALA A 117 9.73 7.73 -11.55
N THR A 118 8.64 8.23 -12.12
CA THR A 118 8.65 8.93 -13.43
C THR A 118 7.91 10.25 -13.28
N LYS A 119 8.13 11.21 -14.17
CA LYS A 119 7.40 12.48 -14.13
C LYS A 119 5.88 12.26 -14.05
N LYS A 120 5.24 12.94 -13.10
CA LYS A 120 3.79 12.96 -12.91
C LYS A 120 3.09 13.39 -14.20
N VAL A 121 2.03 12.70 -14.58
CA VAL A 121 1.23 13.06 -15.77
C VAL A 121 0.24 14.15 -15.38
N LYS A 122 -0.07 15.08 -16.29
CA LYS A 122 -1.08 16.10 -16.03
C LYS A 122 -2.45 15.43 -15.78
N GLY A 123 -3.12 15.80 -14.69
CA GLY A 123 -4.40 15.23 -14.29
C GLY A 123 -4.30 13.95 -13.46
N GLU A 124 -3.09 13.52 -13.11
CA GLU A 124 -2.89 12.46 -12.14
C GLU A 124 -3.08 13.02 -10.72
N GLU A 125 -4.19 12.69 -10.08
CA GLU A 125 -4.48 13.20 -8.73
C GLU A 125 -3.78 12.36 -7.66
N LEU A 126 -3.93 11.03 -7.75
CA LEU A 126 -3.29 10.08 -6.85
C LEU A 126 -1.87 9.80 -7.33
N CYS A 127 -0.90 10.22 -6.52
CA CYS A 127 0.49 10.02 -6.82
C CYS A 127 1.31 9.92 -5.55
N PHE A 128 1.95 8.77 -5.36
CA PHE A 128 2.93 8.59 -4.31
C PHE A 128 4.27 9.18 -4.77
N ALA A 129 4.75 10.19 -4.07
CA ALA A 129 5.99 10.86 -4.43
C ALA A 129 7.19 10.12 -3.82
N PRO A 130 8.39 10.21 -4.40
CA PRO A 130 9.59 9.72 -3.71
C PRO A 130 9.96 10.61 -2.51
N GLU A 131 9.68 11.91 -2.60
CA GLU A 131 9.99 12.96 -1.62
C GLU A 131 8.92 14.07 -1.66
N VAL A 132 8.83 14.84 -0.58
CA VAL A 132 7.94 16.02 -0.42
C VAL A 132 8.20 17.02 -1.55
N GLY A 133 7.15 17.52 -2.19
CA GLY A 133 7.22 18.48 -3.30
C GLY A 133 7.71 17.92 -4.64
N SER A 134 7.99 16.61 -4.75
CA SER A 134 8.48 16.02 -5.99
C SER A 134 7.47 16.11 -7.13
N LYS A 135 7.97 16.38 -8.34
CA LYS A 135 7.17 16.25 -9.59
C LYS A 135 7.21 14.82 -10.16
N LEU A 136 7.80 13.89 -9.43
CA LEU A 136 7.88 12.48 -9.78
C LEU A 136 6.77 11.71 -9.08
N CYS A 137 6.35 10.64 -9.75
CA CYS A 137 5.38 9.69 -9.25
C CYS A 137 6.01 8.32 -9.24
N VAL A 138 6.05 7.70 -8.06
CA VAL A 138 6.43 6.31 -7.90
C VAL A 138 5.47 5.46 -8.74
N ARG A 139 6.05 4.61 -9.58
CA ARG A 139 5.33 3.72 -10.50
C ARG A 139 5.45 2.26 -10.11
N VAL A 140 6.54 1.94 -9.44
CA VAL A 140 6.90 0.59 -9.00
C VAL A 140 7.69 0.76 -7.72
N ALA A 141 7.24 0.14 -6.64
CA ALA A 141 8.02 -0.13 -5.45
C ALA A 141 8.24 -1.64 -5.36
N VAL A 142 9.46 -2.08 -5.04
CA VAL A 142 9.82 -3.50 -4.95
C VAL A 142 10.66 -3.70 -3.70
N ALA A 143 10.22 -4.58 -2.82
CA ALA A 143 11.04 -5.08 -1.73
C ALA A 143 12.09 -6.07 -2.26
N LEU A 144 13.34 -5.90 -1.82
CA LEU A 144 14.46 -6.79 -2.12
C LEU A 144 14.77 -7.73 -0.95
N THR A 145 14.27 -7.42 0.24
CA THR A 145 14.51 -8.18 1.48
C THR A 145 13.22 -8.27 2.31
N PRO A 146 13.16 -9.17 3.32
CA PRO A 146 12.05 -9.22 4.26
C PRO A 146 11.82 -7.89 5.00
N ALA A 147 12.88 -7.15 5.35
CA ALA A 147 12.76 -5.83 5.97
C ALA A 147 12.08 -4.82 5.04
N GLY A 148 12.42 -4.84 3.75
CA GLY A 148 11.73 -4.05 2.72
C GLY A 148 10.26 -4.42 2.55
N THR A 149 9.93 -5.72 2.63
CA THR A 149 8.53 -6.19 2.58
C THR A 149 7.76 -5.69 3.79
N ALA A 150 8.31 -5.83 5.00
CA ALA A 150 7.68 -5.36 6.23
C ALA A 150 7.47 -3.83 6.21
N TYR A 151 8.42 -3.07 5.66
CA TYR A 151 8.28 -1.63 5.52
C TYR A 151 7.16 -1.24 4.55
N LEU A 152 7.08 -1.89 3.38
CA LEU A 152 6.02 -1.59 2.42
C LEU A 152 4.64 -2.02 2.91
N ASP A 153 4.55 -3.14 3.63
CA ASP A 153 3.32 -3.56 4.29
C ASP A 153 2.87 -2.53 5.34
N GLU A 154 3.78 -2.13 6.22
CA GLU A 154 3.51 -1.10 7.24
C GLU A 154 3.07 0.21 6.57
N ARG A 155 3.76 0.64 5.52
CA ARG A 155 3.44 1.85 4.77
C ARG A 155 2.08 1.79 4.10
N ALA A 156 1.74 0.65 3.48
CA ALA A 156 0.43 0.43 2.89
C ALA A 156 -0.68 0.55 3.95
N ARG A 157 -0.51 -0.08 5.13
CA ARG A 157 -1.48 0.00 6.22
C ARG A 157 -1.59 1.42 6.78
N THR A 158 -0.49 2.16 6.92
CA THR A 158 -0.53 3.58 7.34
C THR A 158 -1.35 4.44 6.38
N ILE A 159 -1.16 4.27 5.06
CA ILE A 159 -1.94 4.99 4.04
C ILE A 159 -3.43 4.66 4.16
N GLU A 160 -3.77 3.38 4.33
CA GLU A 160 -5.17 2.98 4.50
C GLU A 160 -5.80 3.54 5.76
N LEU A 161 -5.09 3.53 6.90
CA LEU A 161 -5.55 4.15 8.14
C LEU A 161 -5.79 5.64 7.93
N ALA A 162 -4.88 6.31 7.22
CA ALA A 162 -5.00 7.73 6.92
C ALA A 162 -6.23 8.05 6.07
N PHE A 163 -6.42 7.34 4.96
CA PHE A 163 -7.60 7.50 4.10
C PHE A 163 -8.90 7.16 4.82
N THR A 164 -8.90 6.08 5.59
CA THR A 164 -10.08 5.66 6.37
C THR A 164 -10.44 6.71 7.41
N ALA A 165 -9.45 7.32 8.08
CA ALA A 165 -9.67 8.41 9.04
C ALA A 165 -10.32 9.63 8.38
N SER A 166 -9.78 10.09 7.25
CA SER A 166 -10.33 11.23 6.51
C SER A 166 -11.77 10.98 6.06
N LEU A 167 -12.07 9.77 5.57
CA LEU A 167 -13.38 9.44 5.01
C LEU A 167 -14.41 9.05 6.06
N LEU A 168 -13.98 8.53 7.22
CA LEU A 168 -14.88 8.25 8.34
C LEU A 168 -15.51 9.54 8.87
N GLY A 169 -14.72 10.62 9.00
CA GLY A 169 -15.25 11.93 9.38
C GLY A 169 -16.35 12.41 8.41
N ALA A 170 -16.17 12.18 7.11
CA ALA A 170 -17.18 12.47 6.10
C ALA A 170 -18.41 11.56 6.23
N ALA A 171 -18.23 10.25 6.46
CA ALA A 171 -19.33 9.30 6.62
C ALA A 171 -20.20 9.58 7.86
N LEU A 172 -19.59 10.07 8.94
CA LEU A 172 -20.25 10.44 10.20
C LEU A 172 -20.89 11.84 10.14
N SER A 173 -20.48 12.70 9.21
CA SER A 173 -21.03 14.04 9.07
C SER A 173 -22.46 14.00 8.51
N PRO A 174 -23.43 14.71 9.11
CA PRO A 174 -24.78 14.83 8.56
C PRO A 174 -24.81 15.67 7.27
N ASP A 175 -23.81 16.53 7.06
CA ASP A 175 -23.75 17.44 5.92
C ASP A 175 -23.21 16.78 4.65
N PHE A 176 -22.51 15.65 4.79
CA PHE A 176 -21.89 14.95 3.67
C PHE A 176 -22.79 13.84 3.13
N LYS A 177 -23.29 14.02 1.90
CA LYS A 177 -24.24 13.09 1.26
C LYS A 177 -23.51 11.91 0.62
N VAL A 178 -23.19 10.91 1.43
CA VAL A 178 -22.72 9.59 0.95
C VAL A 178 -23.90 8.63 0.86
N PRO A 179 -24.08 7.90 -0.25
CA PRO A 179 -25.03 6.80 -0.31
C PRO A 179 -24.81 5.78 0.83
N GLY A 180 -25.90 5.33 1.46
CA GLY A 180 -25.86 4.38 2.58
C GLY A 180 -26.67 4.87 3.79
N ASN A 181 -27.35 3.93 4.44
CA ASN A 181 -28.16 4.17 5.65
C ASN A 181 -27.34 3.98 6.94
N THR A 182 -26.24 3.24 6.87
CA THR A 182 -25.33 2.99 8.00
C THR A 182 -23.95 3.57 7.71
N THR A 183 -23.15 3.80 8.75
CA THR A 183 -21.74 4.22 8.59
C THR A 183 -20.96 3.20 7.75
N LEU A 184 -21.18 1.90 7.97
CA LEU A 184 -20.53 0.85 7.20
C LEU A 184 -20.88 0.92 5.70
N GLU A 185 -22.16 1.09 5.35
CA GLU A 185 -22.61 1.22 3.95
C GLU A 185 -21.99 2.45 3.27
N LYS A 186 -21.90 3.58 3.99
CA LYS A 186 -21.22 4.78 3.50
C LYS A 186 -19.74 4.53 3.29
N MET A 187 -19.07 3.87 4.24
CA MET A 187 -17.65 3.52 4.11
C MET A 187 -17.40 2.55 2.96
N HIS A 188 -18.28 1.57 2.74
CA HIS A 188 -18.21 0.68 1.57
C HIS A 188 -18.38 1.44 0.25
N THR A 189 -19.22 2.47 0.24
CA THR A 189 -19.37 3.33 -0.95
C THR A 189 -18.10 4.13 -1.24
N LEU A 190 -17.39 4.58 -0.20
CA LEU A 190 -16.20 5.41 -0.33
C LEU A 190 -14.92 4.60 -0.58
N LEU A 191 -14.77 3.46 0.09
CA LEU A 191 -13.52 2.70 0.19
C LEU A 191 -13.62 1.24 -0.24
N GLY A 192 -14.83 0.76 -0.53
CA GLY A 192 -15.06 -0.63 -0.89
C GLY A 192 -15.25 -1.56 0.33
N PRO A 193 -15.43 -2.86 0.08
CA PRO A 193 -15.86 -3.85 1.09
C PRO A 193 -14.72 -4.35 1.99
N ASP A 194 -13.51 -3.81 1.84
CA ASP A 194 -12.35 -4.16 2.68
C ASP A 194 -12.31 -3.39 4.01
N VAL A 195 -13.23 -2.43 4.16
CA VAL A 195 -13.51 -1.77 5.44
C VAL A 195 -14.57 -2.55 6.21
N VAL A 196 -14.34 -2.80 7.49
CA VAL A 196 -15.25 -3.56 8.36
C VAL A 196 -15.54 -2.79 9.64
N GLU A 197 -16.74 -2.97 10.18
CA GLU A 197 -17.10 -2.42 11.49
C GLU A 197 -16.59 -3.36 12.61
N LEU A 198 -16.03 -2.77 13.66
CA LEU A 198 -15.53 -3.45 14.85
C LEU A 198 -16.55 -3.27 15.99
N ALA A 199 -16.72 -4.29 16.84
CA ALA A 199 -17.64 -4.19 17.97
C ALA A 199 -17.07 -3.34 19.12
N THR A 200 -15.75 -3.32 19.27
CA THR A 200 -15.04 -2.54 20.30
C THR A 200 -13.80 -1.84 19.72
N PRO A 201 -13.30 -0.75 20.32
CA PRO A 201 -12.13 -0.05 19.80
C PRO A 201 -10.84 -0.88 19.87
N ASP A 202 -10.79 -1.91 20.72
CA ASP A 202 -9.61 -2.74 20.97
C ASP A 202 -9.58 -4.01 20.09
N GLU A 203 -10.64 -4.27 19.32
CA GLU A 203 -10.67 -5.35 18.34
C GLU A 203 -9.68 -5.11 17.18
N SER A 204 -9.40 -6.19 16.47
CA SER A 204 -8.60 -6.17 15.25
C SER A 204 -9.40 -6.80 14.10
N PRO A 205 -9.37 -6.19 12.91
CA PRO A 205 -9.97 -6.80 11.73
C PRO A 205 -9.14 -8.01 11.28
N ALA A 206 -9.65 -8.78 10.31
CA ALA A 206 -8.85 -9.79 9.62
C ALA A 206 -7.68 -9.14 8.83
N LEU A 207 -6.63 -9.92 8.55
CA LEU A 207 -5.51 -9.46 7.72
C LEU A 207 -5.99 -8.96 6.35
N GLY A 208 -5.45 -7.83 5.90
CA GLY A 208 -5.84 -7.19 4.63
C GLY A 208 -7.12 -6.36 4.70
N LYS A 209 -7.76 -6.26 5.88
CA LYS A 209 -8.93 -5.41 6.12
C LYS A 209 -8.56 -4.22 7.02
N VAL A 210 -9.37 -3.17 6.92
CA VAL A 210 -9.32 -2.02 7.84
C VAL A 210 -10.59 -2.03 8.69
N GLY A 211 -10.43 -2.11 10.00
CA GLY A 211 -11.53 -2.08 10.96
C GLY A 211 -11.79 -0.64 11.42
N PHE A 212 -13.05 -0.27 11.60
CA PHE A 212 -13.41 0.95 12.32
C PHE A 212 -14.44 0.64 13.43
N TRP A 213 -14.29 1.31 14.57
CA TRP A 213 -15.29 1.40 15.62
C TRP A 213 -15.63 2.89 15.77
N ALA A 214 -16.91 3.27 15.66
CA ALA A 214 -17.31 4.68 15.70
C ALA A 214 -18.74 4.85 16.23
N PRO A 215 -18.97 4.75 17.55
CA PRO A 215 -20.28 5.03 18.14
C PRO A 215 -20.76 6.46 17.86
N ASP A 216 -19.84 7.42 17.73
CA ASP A 216 -20.13 8.81 17.39
C ASP A 216 -18.91 9.51 16.75
N ALA A 217 -19.07 10.76 16.34
CA ALA A 217 -18.00 11.54 15.69
C ALA A 217 -16.84 11.97 16.62
N LYS A 218 -17.02 11.90 17.94
CA LYS A 218 -16.02 12.24 18.95
C LYS A 218 -15.27 11.02 19.47
N ASN A 219 -15.81 9.84 19.25
CA ASN A 219 -15.31 8.57 19.74
C ASN A 219 -15.20 7.59 18.58
N PHE A 220 -13.98 7.39 18.09
CA PHE A 220 -13.72 6.39 17.06
C PHE A 220 -12.32 5.77 17.18
N ALA A 221 -12.17 4.59 16.61
CA ALA A 221 -10.92 3.89 16.43
C ALA A 221 -10.88 3.27 15.03
N ILE A 222 -9.71 3.30 14.40
CA ILE A 222 -9.45 2.70 13.10
C ILE A 222 -8.21 1.85 13.24
N VAL A 223 -8.29 0.62 12.75
CA VAL A 223 -7.33 -0.44 13.06
C VAL A 223 -7.00 -1.21 11.80
N ALA A 224 -5.73 -1.53 11.62
CA ALA A 224 -5.25 -2.46 10.60
C ALA A 224 -4.26 -3.44 11.24
N LEU A 225 -4.21 -4.66 10.71
CA LEU A 225 -3.16 -5.62 11.05
C LEU A 225 -2.08 -5.61 9.98
N LEU A 226 -0.82 -5.58 10.43
CA LEU A 226 0.34 -5.85 9.60
C LEU A 226 0.45 -7.36 9.32
N ALA A 227 1.22 -7.71 8.30
CA ALA A 227 1.50 -9.09 7.93
C ALA A 227 2.21 -9.89 9.05
N ASP A 228 2.92 -9.22 9.96
CA ASP A 228 3.55 -9.83 11.14
C ASP A 228 2.60 -10.01 12.34
N GLY A 229 1.32 -9.63 12.17
CA GLY A 229 0.29 -9.69 13.21
C GLY A 229 0.26 -8.48 14.14
N THR A 230 1.17 -7.51 13.96
CA THR A 230 1.17 -6.29 14.75
C THR A 230 -0.03 -5.42 14.41
N ARG A 231 -0.71 -4.90 15.43
CA ARG A 231 -1.82 -3.96 15.29
C ARG A 231 -1.30 -2.54 15.08
N ARG A 232 -1.79 -1.86 14.05
CA ARG A 232 -1.65 -0.40 13.85
C ARG A 232 -3.00 0.25 14.08
N PHE A 233 -3.03 1.38 14.78
CA PHE A 233 -4.29 2.05 15.06
C PHE A 233 -4.16 3.56 15.12
N LEU A 234 -5.28 4.22 14.84
CA LEU A 234 -5.56 5.61 15.18
C LEU A 234 -6.86 5.64 15.95
N SER A 235 -6.93 6.40 17.04
CA SER A 235 -8.15 6.55 17.82
C SER A 235 -8.31 7.96 18.36
N ILE A 236 -9.56 8.39 18.47
CA ILE A 236 -9.97 9.56 19.22
C ILE A 236 -11.02 9.11 20.22
N ARG A 237 -10.78 9.34 21.51
CA ARG A 237 -11.72 9.02 22.60
C ARG A 237 -11.79 10.19 23.55
N ASP A 238 -12.98 10.75 23.74
CA ASP A 238 -13.21 11.93 24.58
C ASP A 238 -12.26 13.09 24.29
N GLY A 239 -11.95 13.31 23.00
CA GLY A 239 -11.02 14.34 22.54
C GLY A 239 -9.53 14.01 22.68
N VAL A 240 -9.18 12.81 23.15
CA VAL A 240 -7.80 12.33 23.24
C VAL A 240 -7.45 11.53 21.99
N PHE A 241 -6.50 12.06 21.21
CA PHE A 241 -5.90 11.35 20.10
C PHE A 241 -4.85 10.34 20.59
N SER A 242 -4.87 9.12 20.06
CA SER A 242 -3.89 8.08 20.35
C SER A 242 -3.60 7.22 19.13
N THR A 243 -2.32 6.95 18.88
CA THR A 243 -1.81 6.10 17.79
C THR A 243 -0.53 5.41 18.24
N ASN A 244 -0.17 4.31 17.58
CA ASN A 244 1.16 3.70 17.65
C ASN A 244 1.95 3.85 16.34
N ASP A 245 1.52 4.76 15.47
CA ASP A 245 2.22 5.19 14.26
C ASP A 245 2.28 6.72 14.24
N LEU A 246 3.45 7.28 14.54
CA LEU A 246 3.65 8.73 14.62
C LEU A 246 3.47 9.44 13.27
N ARG A 247 3.61 8.74 12.13
CA ARG A 247 3.36 9.34 10.81
C ARG A 247 1.91 9.79 10.65
N LEU A 248 1.00 9.21 11.44
CA LEU A 248 -0.40 9.64 11.49
C LEU A 248 -0.62 10.92 12.33
N THR A 249 0.37 11.33 13.15
CA THR A 249 0.30 12.58 13.96
C THR A 249 0.74 13.82 13.20
N GLU A 250 1.59 13.66 12.18
CA GLU A 250 2.12 14.75 11.36
C GLU A 250 1.04 15.33 10.41
N GLY A 251 -0.15 14.73 10.42
CA GLY A 251 -1.34 15.13 9.67
C GLY A 251 -1.60 14.16 8.53
N LEU A 252 -2.89 13.91 8.25
CA LEU A 252 -3.33 13.15 7.07
C LEU A 252 -3.01 13.89 5.76
N ASP A 253 -2.76 15.19 5.85
CA ASP A 253 -2.30 16.07 4.78
C ASP A 253 -0.76 16.17 4.72
N SER A 254 -0.03 15.47 5.61
CA SER A 254 1.44 15.47 5.53
C SER A 254 1.85 14.69 4.29
N GLU A 255 2.63 15.36 3.44
CA GLU A 255 3.24 14.73 2.28
C GLU A 255 4.09 13.52 2.71
N ASP A 256 4.56 13.51 3.96
CA ASP A 256 5.30 12.44 4.64
C ASP A 256 4.50 11.15 4.85
N VAL A 257 3.18 11.11 4.67
CA VAL A 257 2.40 9.85 4.56
C VAL A 257 2.47 9.28 3.12
N PHE A 258 2.85 10.11 2.16
CA PHE A 258 2.84 9.82 0.73
C PHE A 258 4.23 9.79 0.07
N THR A 259 5.30 9.78 0.88
CA THR A 259 6.70 9.64 0.43
C THR A 259 7.30 8.25 0.67
N LEU A 260 8.36 7.88 -0.08
CA LEU A 260 9.12 6.65 0.19
C LEU A 260 10.39 6.88 1.01
N GLY A 261 10.85 8.13 1.08
CA GLY A 261 11.99 8.58 1.85
C GLY A 261 11.61 9.53 2.97
#